data_AF-A0A2U8I8Y5-F1
#
_entry.id   AF-A0A2U8I8Y5-F1
#
_cell.length_a   1.000
_cell.length_b   1.000
_cell.length_c   1.000
_cell.angle_alpha   90.00
_cell.angle_beta   90.00
_cell.angle_gamma   90.00
#
_symmetry.space_group_name_H-M   'P 1'
#
loop_
_entity.id
_entity.type
_entity.pdbx_description
1 polymer ?
#
loop_
_entity_poly.entity_id
_entity_poly.type
_entity_poly.pdbx_seq_one_letter_code
_entity_poly.pdbx_strand_id
1 'polypeptide(L)'
;MTIMLVVARKNTKHIDVLESQITSRGQTTIPASVLRTLNLKKGVDRIQYQVLPSGDVLIPRKQKEENDPIIGKFLDFLANDIVKNPQHLQALPEPLLCRIDKITEGVEIGNLDTPLPDDEG
;
A
#
# COMPACT_ATOMS: atom_id res chain seq x y z
N MET A 1 -10.15 -13.54 22.29
CA MET A 1 -9.88 -12.11 22.05
C MET A 1 -8.48 -11.85 22.56
N THR A 2 -7.44 -11.76 21.75
CA THR A 2 -7.25 -10.79 20.65
C THR A 2 -6.52 -11.44 19.47
N ILE A 3 -6.83 -10.94 18.29
CA ILE A 3 -6.65 -11.54 16.97
C ILE A 3 -5.26 -11.21 16.40
N MET A 4 -4.73 -12.17 15.64
CA MET A 4 -3.53 -12.20 14.79
C MET A 4 -3.10 -10.87 14.16
N LEU A 5 -1.78 -10.63 14.11
CA LEU A 5 -1.15 -10.08 12.90
C LEU A 5 -0.11 -11.07 12.38
N VAL A 6 -0.49 -11.73 11.28
CA VAL A 6 0.36 -12.60 10.47
C VAL A 6 1.57 -11.80 9.98
N VAL A 7 2.76 -12.12 10.48
CA VAL A 7 4.02 -11.66 9.87
C VAL A 7 4.32 -12.60 8.71
N ALA A 8 3.72 -12.32 7.56
CA ALA A 8 4.14 -12.91 6.29
C ALA A 8 5.18 -12.00 5.63
N ARG A 9 6.47 -12.21 5.93
CA ARG A 9 7.57 -11.75 5.07
C ARG A 9 8.69 -12.78 5.01
N LYS A 10 8.41 -13.92 4.37
CA LYS A 10 9.49 -14.73 3.77
C LYS A 10 9.80 -14.15 2.40
N ASN A 11 10.74 -13.22 2.35
CA ASN A 11 11.49 -12.96 1.13
C ASN A 11 12.84 -12.41 1.56
N THR A 12 13.87 -13.26 1.55
CA THR A 12 15.23 -12.94 1.95
C THR A 12 15.83 -11.99 0.91
N LYS A 13 15.47 -10.70 1.00
CA LYS A 13 16.06 -9.65 0.17
C LYS A 13 17.48 -9.41 0.64
N HIS A 14 18.40 -9.34 -0.32
CA HIS A 14 19.80 -8.95 -0.13
C HIS A 14 19.88 -7.65 0.69
N ILE A 15 20.75 -7.62 1.70
CA ILE A 15 21.00 -6.40 2.48
C ILE A 15 22.01 -5.56 1.70
N ASP A 16 21.54 -4.47 1.11
CA ASP A 16 22.42 -3.51 0.46
C ASP A 16 23.06 -2.62 1.54
N VAL A 17 24.35 -2.84 1.81
CA VAL A 17 25.14 -1.96 2.68
C VAL A 17 25.66 -0.80 1.84
N LEU A 18 25.26 0.42 2.20
CA LEU A 18 25.60 1.64 1.49
C LEU A 18 26.10 2.67 2.50
N GLU A 19 27.12 3.43 2.11
CA GLU A 19 27.72 4.46 2.95
C GLU A 19 27.44 5.86 2.39
N SER A 20 27.39 6.86 3.26
CA SER A 20 27.24 8.26 2.88
C SER A 20 27.93 9.14 3.90
N GLN A 21 28.63 10.17 3.41
CA GLN A 21 29.32 11.12 4.28
C GLN A 21 28.37 12.24 4.71
N ILE A 22 28.43 12.60 6.00
CA ILE A 22 27.72 13.75 6.55
C ILE A 22 28.49 15.02 6.18
N THR A 23 27.80 16.01 5.62
CA THR A 23 28.38 17.33 5.31
C THR A 23 28.58 18.14 6.59
N SER A 24 29.32 19.25 6.50
CA SER A 24 29.50 20.19 7.62
C SER A 24 28.18 20.77 8.17
N ARG A 25 27.09 20.69 7.40
CA ARG A 25 25.74 21.13 7.79
C ARG A 25 24.87 20.00 8.34
N GLY A 26 25.43 18.81 8.58
CA GLY A 26 24.67 17.66 9.07
C GLY A 26 23.75 17.02 8.01
N GLN A 27 24.02 17.24 6.72
CA GLN A 27 23.22 16.68 5.63
C GLN A 27 23.92 15.46 5.03
N THR A 28 23.15 14.49 4.52
CA THR A 28 23.66 13.37 3.72
C THR A 28 22.94 13.32 2.38
N THR A 29 23.60 12.82 1.35
CA THR A 29 22.94 12.49 0.08
C THR A 29 22.35 11.09 0.18
N ILE A 30 21.05 10.95 -0.08
CA ILE A 30 20.40 9.63 -0.13
C ILE A 30 20.85 8.91 -1.42
N PRO A 31 21.46 7.71 -1.33
CA PRO A 31 21.89 6.95 -2.51
C PRO A 31 20.72 6.65 -3.48
N ALA A 32 21.03 6.60 -4.77
CA ALA A 32 20.01 6.38 -5.82
C ALA A 32 19.28 5.04 -5.69
N SER A 33 19.93 3.99 -5.16
CA SER A 33 19.30 2.71 -4.83
C SER A 33 18.22 2.89 -3.75
N VAL A 34 18.51 3.63 -2.68
CA VAL A 34 17.56 3.90 -1.60
C VAL A 34 16.37 4.73 -2.10
N LEU A 35 16.62 5.76 -2.92
CA LEU A 35 15.54 6.56 -3.52
C LEU A 35 14.57 5.71 -4.36
N ARG A 36 15.10 4.78 -5.17
CA ARG A 36 14.28 3.86 -5.98
C ARG A 36 13.52 2.87 -5.11
N THR A 37 14.17 2.27 -4.11
CA THR A 37 13.55 1.31 -3.21
C THR A 37 12.40 1.90 -2.40
N LEU A 38 12.53 3.16 -1.97
CA LEU A 38 11.49 3.89 -1.24
C LEU A 38 10.51 4.64 -2.15
N ASN A 39 10.72 4.56 -3.48
CA ASN A 39 9.96 5.26 -4.51
C ASN A 39 9.78 6.77 -4.20
N LEU A 40 10.89 7.44 -3.85
CA LEU A 40 10.92 8.84 -3.44
C LEU A 40 11.13 9.79 -4.63
N LYS A 41 10.23 10.76 -4.82
CA LYS A 41 10.37 11.89 -5.74
C LYS A 41 11.06 13.06 -5.03
N LYS A 42 12.23 13.45 -5.53
CA LYS A 42 13.02 14.58 -4.99
C LYS A 42 12.18 15.87 -4.98
N GLY A 43 12.18 16.57 -3.85
CA GLY A 43 11.46 17.84 -3.69
C GLY A 43 9.96 17.74 -3.42
N VAL A 44 9.37 16.55 -3.49
CA VAL A 44 7.94 16.31 -3.24
C VAL A 44 7.75 15.46 -1.99
N ASP A 45 8.43 14.31 -1.97
CA ASP A 45 8.25 13.33 -0.91
C ASP A 45 9.03 13.70 0.35
N ARG A 46 8.44 13.36 1.49
CA ARG A 46 9.07 13.52 2.82
C ARG A 46 9.43 12.15 3.36
N ILE A 47 10.50 12.10 4.15
CA ILE A 47 10.90 10.94 4.95
C ILE A 47 10.69 11.25 6.43
N GLN A 48 10.53 10.21 7.24
CA GLN A 48 10.50 10.32 8.70
C GLN A 48 11.75 9.64 9.27
N TYR A 49 12.27 10.15 10.38
CA TYR A 49 13.28 9.45 11.17
C TYR A 49 12.60 8.80 12.37
N GLN A 50 12.81 7.51 12.54
CA GLN A 50 12.36 6.76 13.71
C GLN A 50 13.59 6.21 14.42
N VAL A 51 13.81 6.66 15.64
CA VAL A 51 14.91 6.18 16.49
C VAL A 51 14.38 5.06 17.35
N LEU A 52 14.91 3.85 17.18
CA LEU A 52 14.53 2.68 17.96
C LEU A 52 15.29 2.64 19.30
N PRO A 53 14.77 1.96 20.33
CA PRO A 53 15.47 1.79 21.60
C PRO A 53 16.83 1.09 21.48
N SER A 54 17.05 0.30 20.42
CA SER A 54 18.34 -0.34 20.12
C SER A 54 19.43 0.66 19.69
N GLY A 55 19.05 1.89 19.36
CA GLY A 55 19.93 2.88 18.74
C GLY A 55 19.89 2.88 17.22
N ASP A 56 19.20 1.92 16.60
CA ASP A 56 19.01 1.89 15.15
C ASP A 56 18.07 3.02 14.69
N VAL A 57 18.34 3.56 13.50
CA VAL A 57 17.52 4.60 12.88
C VAL A 57 16.85 4.04 11.63
N LEU A 58 15.52 4.01 11.64
CA LEU A 58 14.71 3.69 10.46
C LEU A 58 14.30 4.98 9.74
N ILE A 59 14.40 4.97 8.41
CA ILE A 59 14.05 6.11 7.56
C ILE A 59 12.95 5.71 6.56
N PRO A 60 11.68 5.58 6.99
CA PRO A 60 10.59 5.32 6.06
C PRO A 60 10.19 6.57 5.25
N ARG A 61 9.61 6.35 4.07
CA ARG A 61 8.83 7.38 3.38
C ARG A 61 7.66 7.78 4.28
N LYS A 62 7.48 9.08 4.50
CA LYS A 62 6.32 9.62 5.18
C LYS A 62 5.14 9.54 4.22
N GLN A 63 4.23 8.60 4.48
CA GLN A 63 2.96 8.58 3.77
C GLN A 63 2.22 9.88 4.07
N LYS A 64 1.71 10.52 3.02
CA LYS A 64 0.69 11.53 3.20
C LYS A 64 -0.53 10.78 3.70
N GLU A 65 -1.11 11.22 4.81
CA GLU A 65 -2.43 10.72 5.19
C GLU A 65 -3.40 11.14 4.09
N GLU A 66 -3.65 10.25 3.15
CA GLU A 66 -4.79 10.32 2.26
C GLU A 66 -6.01 9.88 3.06
N ASN A 67 -6.43 10.76 3.96
CA ASN A 67 -7.76 10.66 4.53
C ASN A 67 -8.72 11.15 3.45
N ASP A 68 -9.19 10.24 2.59
CA ASP A 68 -10.39 10.50 1.81
C ASP A 68 -11.56 10.62 2.81
N PRO A 69 -12.11 11.81 3.02
CA PRO A 69 -13.16 12.00 4.02
C PRO A 69 -14.48 11.32 3.59
N ILE A 70 -14.63 11.00 2.31
CA ILE A 70 -15.84 10.40 1.75
C ILE A 70 -15.79 8.89 1.88
N ILE A 71 -14.64 8.24 1.64
CA ILE A 71 -14.56 6.77 1.70
C ILE A 71 -14.97 6.25 3.07
N GLY A 72 -14.53 6.90 4.16
CA GLY A 72 -14.92 6.52 5.52
C GLY A 72 -16.43 6.59 5.72
N LYS A 73 -17.06 7.69 5.29
CA LYS A 73 -18.52 7.88 5.40
C LYS A 73 -19.31 6.89 4.56
N PHE A 74 -18.80 6.55 3.38
CA PHE A 74 -19.42 5.56 2.51
C PHE A 74 -19.35 4.16 3.13
N LEU A 75 -18.21 3.77 3.70
CA LEU A 75 -18.06 2.50 4.40
C LEU A 75 -18.94 2.42 5.65
N ASP A 76 -19.04 3.50 6.43
CA ASP A 76 -19.96 3.58 7.57
C ASP A 76 -21.42 3.40 7.12
N PHE A 77 -21.81 4.04 6.02
CA PHE A 77 -23.14 3.89 5.44
C PHE A 77 -23.42 2.43 5.05
N LEU A 78 -22.50 1.78 4.32
CA LEU A 78 -22.64 0.40 3.89
C LEU A 78 -22.71 -0.57 5.09
N ALA A 79 -21.85 -0.38 6.10
CA ALA A 79 -21.84 -1.19 7.31
C ALA A 79 -23.18 -1.10 8.05
N ASN A 80 -23.73 0.12 8.18
CA ASN A 80 -25.03 0.33 8.80
C ASN A 80 -26.17 -0.30 8.00
N ASP A 81 -26.12 -0.23 6.67
CA ASP A 81 -27.15 -0.84 5.82
C ASP A 81 -27.13 -2.36 5.90
N ILE A 82 -25.94 -2.99 5.87
CA ILE A 82 -25.77 -4.44 6.03
C ILE A 82 -26.38 -4.94 7.34
N VAL A 83 -26.15 -4.23 8.45
CA VAL A 83 -26.69 -4.60 9.76
C VAL A 83 -28.22 -4.45 9.81
N LYS A 84 -28.77 -3.40 9.20
CA LYS A 84 -30.21 -3.12 9.21
C LYS A 84 -30.98 -3.99 8.22
N ASN A 85 -30.37 -4.34 7.09
CA ASN A 85 -30.99 -5.02 5.98
C ASN A 85 -30.19 -6.26 5.54
N PRO A 86 -29.96 -7.24 6.43
CA PRO A 86 -29.19 -8.44 6.07
C PRO A 86 -29.84 -9.24 4.92
N GLN A 87 -31.16 -9.11 4.72
CA GLN A 87 -31.89 -9.72 3.62
C GLN A 87 -31.45 -9.23 2.21
N HIS A 88 -30.78 -8.08 2.13
CA HIS A 88 -30.23 -7.57 0.87
C HIS A 88 -28.90 -8.24 0.49
N LEU A 89 -28.23 -8.91 1.42
CA LEU A 89 -27.04 -9.71 1.14
C LEU A 89 -27.46 -11.06 0.57
N GLN A 90 -27.58 -11.10 -0.76
CA GLN A 90 -27.92 -12.31 -1.49
C GLN A 90 -26.70 -12.84 -2.24
N ALA A 91 -26.56 -14.17 -2.29
CA ALA A 91 -25.58 -14.79 -3.17
C ALA A 91 -25.87 -14.42 -4.63
N LEU A 92 -24.82 -14.29 -5.42
CA LEU A 92 -24.98 -14.09 -6.86
C LEU A 92 -25.68 -15.34 -7.45
N PRO A 93 -26.74 -15.16 -8.26
CA PRO A 93 -27.45 -16.29 -8.81
C PRO A 93 -26.57 -17.01 -9.85
N GLU A 94 -26.63 -18.35 -9.88
CA GLU A 94 -25.84 -19.21 -10.78
C GLU A 94 -25.82 -18.75 -12.26
N PRO A 95 -26.96 -18.32 -12.87
CA PRO A 95 -26.94 -17.84 -14.25
C PRO A 95 -26.08 -16.60 -14.46
N LEU A 96 -25.97 -15.75 -13.44
CA LEU A 96 -25.17 -14.54 -13.48
C LEU A 96 -23.68 -14.85 -13.32
N LEU A 97 -23.32 -15.81 -12.45
CA LEU A 97 -21.95 -16.32 -12.34
C LEU A 97 -21.47 -16.90 -13.67
N CYS A 98 -22.25 -17.81 -14.27
CA CYS A 98 -21.93 -18.42 -15.57
C CYS A 98 -21.78 -17.38 -16.69
N ARG A 99 -22.58 -16.30 -16.65
CA ARG A 99 -22.46 -15.18 -17.59
C ARG A 99 -21.19 -14.36 -17.35
N ILE A 100 -20.83 -14.08 -16.10
CA ILE A 100 -19.58 -13.38 -15.77
C ILE A 100 -18.40 -14.18 -16.31
N ASP A 101 -18.33 -15.47 -15.98
CA ASP A 101 -17.23 -16.36 -16.40
C ASP A 101 -17.04 -16.35 -17.91
N LYS A 102 -18.14 -16.47 -18.67
CA LYS A 102 -18.13 -16.45 -20.13
C LYS A 102 -17.66 -15.12 -20.73
N ILE A 103 -17.97 -13.99 -20.09
CA ILE A 103 -17.58 -12.66 -20.60
C ILE A 103 -16.13 -12.33 -20.21
N THR A 104 -15.66 -12.87 -19.09
CA THR A 104 -14.27 -12.71 -18.62
C THR A 104 -13.32 -13.78 -19.19
N GLU A 105 -13.82 -14.72 -19.98
CA GLU A 105 -13.03 -15.78 -20.58
C GLU A 105 -11.90 -15.19 -21.44
N GLY A 106 -10.65 -15.59 -21.14
CA GLY A 106 -9.45 -15.09 -21.83
C GLY A 106 -8.96 -13.72 -21.39
N VAL A 107 -9.57 -13.08 -20.38
CA VAL A 107 -9.05 -11.83 -19.79
C VAL A 107 -7.92 -12.17 -18.82
N GLU A 108 -6.70 -11.74 -19.15
CA GLU A 108 -5.55 -11.83 -18.24
C GLU A 108 -5.67 -10.78 -17.15
N ILE A 109 -6.11 -11.19 -15.96
CA ILE A 109 -6.10 -10.33 -14.78
C ILE A 109 -4.66 -10.27 -14.26
N GLY A 110 -3.98 -9.17 -14.56
CA GLY A 110 -2.65 -8.87 -14.03
C GLY A 110 -2.66 -8.67 -12.51
N ASN A 111 -1.53 -8.23 -11.96
CA ASN A 111 -1.42 -7.95 -10.53
C ASN A 111 -2.14 -6.62 -10.17
N LEU A 112 -3.30 -6.72 -9.51
CA LEU A 112 -4.12 -5.59 -9.04
C LEU A 112 -3.42 -4.67 -8.03
N ASP A 113 -2.38 -5.15 -7.36
CA ASP A 113 -1.59 -4.33 -6.43
C ASP A 113 -0.52 -3.49 -7.14
N THR A 114 -0.39 -3.66 -8.46
CA THR A 114 0.54 -2.86 -9.26
C THR A 114 -0.10 -1.49 -9.51
N PRO A 115 0.62 -0.37 -9.28
CA PRO A 115 0.16 0.94 -9.69
C PRO A 115 -0.23 0.94 -11.16
N LEU A 116 -1.36 1.58 -11.49
CA LEU A 116 -1.72 1.80 -12.88
C LEU A 116 -0.57 2.55 -13.58
N PRO A 117 -0.23 2.18 -14.82
CA PRO A 117 0.72 2.97 -15.59
C PRO A 117 0.19 4.39 -15.73
N ASP A 118 1.07 5.38 -15.60
CA ASP A 118 0.71 6.77 -15.90
C ASP A 118 0.28 6.83 -17.39
N ASP A 119 -0.95 7.26 -17.65
CA ASP A 119 -1.49 7.40 -19.00
C ASP A 119 -0.77 8.59 -19.67
N GLU A 120 0.24 8.32 -20.50
CA GLU A 120 0.88 9.34 -21.35
C GLU A 120 -0.05 9.66 -22.54
N GLY A 121 -1.15 10.36 -22.26
CA GLY A 121 -2.08 10.91 -23.24
C GLY A 121 -1.80 12.38 -23.57
#